data_AF-A0A099NQE5-F1
#
_entry.id   AF-A0A099NQE5-F1
#
_cell.length_a   1.000
_cell.length_b   1.000
_cell.length_c   1.000
_cell.angle_alpha   90.00
_cell.angle_beta   90.00
_cell.angle_gamma   90.00
#
_symmetry.space_group_name_H-M   'P 1'
#
loop_
_entity.id
_entity.type
_entity.pdbx_description
1 polymer ?
#
loop_
_entity_poly.entity_id
_entity_poly.type
_entity_poly.pdbx_seq_one_letter_code
_entity_poly.pdbx_strand_id
1 'polypeptide(L)'
;MSDKNTRIAIVSEDKCKPKKCRQECRKSCPVVKTGKLCIEVQPNSKIAFISETLCIGCGICTKKCPFDAIQIINLPTNLENEVTHRYSANSFKLHRLPMPRPGQVLGLV
;
A
#
# COMPACT_ATOMS: atom_id res chain seq x y z
N MET A 1 16.55 -17.74 -9.65
CA MET A 1 16.08 -17.29 -8.32
C MET A 1 15.04 -16.22 -8.59
N SER A 2 13.76 -16.51 -8.40
CA SER A 2 12.70 -15.59 -8.80
C SER A 2 12.77 -14.30 -7.98
N ASP A 3 12.89 -13.18 -8.67
CA ASP A 3 12.76 -11.83 -8.10
C ASP A 3 11.52 -11.77 -7.20
N LYS A 4 11.76 -11.56 -5.91
CA LYS A 4 10.71 -11.43 -4.90
C LYS A 4 10.01 -10.08 -5.10
N ASN A 5 9.07 -10.01 -6.04
CA ASN A 5 8.34 -8.77 -6.34
C ASN A 5 7.72 -8.18 -5.08
N THR A 6 8.30 -7.08 -4.60
CA THR A 6 7.78 -6.30 -3.49
C THR A 6 6.57 -5.53 -3.96
N ARG A 7 5.49 -5.61 -3.20
CA ARG A 7 4.24 -4.90 -3.51
C ARG A 7 3.81 -4.11 -2.31
N ILE A 8 3.42 -2.87 -2.56
CA ILE A 8 2.96 -1.94 -1.53
C ILE A 8 1.48 -1.67 -1.82
N ALA A 9 0.65 -1.85 -0.79
CA ALA A 9 -0.72 -1.41 -0.82
C ALA A 9 -0.78 -0.06 -0.11
N ILE A 10 -1.27 0.98 -0.79
CA ILE A 10 -1.46 2.30 -0.22
C ILE A 10 -2.96 2.52 -0.01
N VAL A 11 -3.33 3.02 1.16
CA VAL A 11 -4.73 3.36 1.47
C VAL A 11 -4.82 4.83 1.83
N SER A 12 -5.61 5.60 1.06
CA SER A 12 -5.80 7.03 1.31
C SER A 12 -6.81 7.25 2.44
N GLU A 13 -6.38 7.92 3.52
CA GLU A 13 -7.24 8.26 4.67
C GLU A 13 -8.42 9.16 4.28
N ASP A 14 -8.21 10.11 3.36
CA ASP A 14 -9.24 11.07 2.94
C ASP A 14 -10.41 10.41 2.18
N LYS A 15 -10.09 9.37 1.41
CA LYS A 15 -11.04 8.66 0.55
C LYS A 15 -11.66 7.45 1.24
N CYS A 16 -10.92 6.80 2.15
CA CYS A 16 -11.40 5.60 2.81
C CYS A 16 -12.51 5.94 3.81
N LYS A 17 -13.75 5.50 3.51
CA LYS A 17 -14.90 5.68 4.40
C LYS A 17 -15.54 4.33 4.75
N PRO A 18 -14.98 3.57 5.72
CA PRO A 18 -15.45 2.23 6.07
C PRO A 18 -16.94 2.14 6.43
N LYS A 19 -17.48 3.21 7.05
CA LYS A 19 -18.91 3.33 7.38
C LYS A 19 -19.84 3.33 6.15
N LYS A 20 -19.36 3.80 4.99
CA LYS A 20 -20.17 3.98 3.77
C LYS A 20 -19.88 2.95 2.69
N CYS A 21 -18.78 2.18 2.78
CA CYS A 21 -18.33 1.26 1.71
C CYS A 21 -18.74 -0.21 1.90
N ARG A 22 -19.50 -0.56 2.96
CA ARG A 22 -19.92 -1.94 3.29
C ARG A 22 -18.77 -2.98 3.37
N GLN A 23 -17.52 -2.51 3.48
CA GLN A 23 -16.30 -3.32 3.57
C GLN A 23 -16.08 -4.25 2.37
N GLU A 24 -16.43 -3.79 1.17
CA GLU A 24 -16.29 -4.55 -0.08
C GLU A 24 -14.83 -4.99 -0.35
N CYS A 25 -13.84 -4.22 0.10
CA CYS A 25 -12.43 -4.56 0.00
C CYS A 25 -12.10 -5.89 0.70
N ARG A 26 -12.56 -6.08 1.93
CA ARG A 26 -12.36 -7.31 2.71
C ARG A 26 -13.15 -8.48 2.13
N LYS A 27 -14.41 -8.26 1.75
CA LYS A 27 -15.29 -9.30 1.18
C LYS A 27 -14.81 -9.82 -0.18
N SER A 28 -14.27 -8.93 -1.01
CA SER A 28 -13.83 -9.27 -2.36
C SER A 28 -12.42 -9.86 -2.41
N CYS A 29 -11.64 -9.76 -1.33
CA CYS A 29 -10.27 -10.25 -1.30
C CYS A 29 -10.23 -11.79 -1.32
N PRO A 30 -9.59 -12.43 -2.32
CA PRO A 30 -9.50 -13.88 -2.40
C PRO A 30 -8.74 -14.48 -1.21
N VAL A 31 -7.69 -13.79 -0.76
CA VAL A 31 -6.85 -14.22 0.38
C VAL A 31 -7.66 -14.26 1.69
N VAL A 32 -8.58 -13.31 1.87
CA VAL A 32 -9.51 -13.30 3.01
C VAL A 32 -10.54 -14.43 2.89
N LYS A 33 -11.04 -14.71 1.69
CA LYS A 33 -11.93 -15.86 1.45
C LYS A 33 -11.27 -17.21 1.75
N THR A 34 -9.96 -17.32 1.57
CA THR A 34 -9.17 -18.49 1.96
C THR A 34 -8.92 -18.57 3.48
N GLY A 35 -9.39 -17.60 4.27
CA GLY A 35 -9.28 -17.60 5.74
C GLY A 35 -8.05 -16.88 6.30
N LYS A 36 -7.26 -16.18 5.48
CA LYS A 36 -6.10 -15.40 5.95
C LYS A 36 -6.46 -13.92 6.18
N LEU A 37 -5.84 -13.30 7.18
CA LEU A 37 -6.08 -11.89 7.55
C LEU A 37 -5.31 -10.92 6.64
N CYS A 38 -5.68 -10.84 5.36
CA CYS A 38 -5.03 -9.93 4.41
C CYS A 38 -5.53 -8.48 4.51
N ILE A 39 -6.82 -8.27 4.79
CA ILE A 39 -7.43 -6.94 4.91
C ILE A 39 -8.22 -6.89 6.21
N GLU A 40 -7.85 -5.98 7.09
CA GLU A 40 -8.50 -5.71 8.35
C GLU A 40 -9.26 -4.38 8.26
N VAL A 41 -10.58 -4.46 8.38
CA VAL A 41 -11.45 -3.28 8.37
C VAL A 41 -12.68 -3.59 9.19
N GLN A 42 -13.05 -2.65 10.05
CA GLN A 42 -14.29 -2.66 10.81
C GLN A 42 -15.12 -1.41 10.45
N PRO A 43 -16.46 -1.40 10.69
CA PRO A 43 -17.29 -0.23 10.42
C PRO A 43 -16.84 1.00 11.21
N ASN A 44 -16.28 0.77 12.41
CA ASN A 44 -15.83 1.81 13.32
C ASN A 44 -14.38 2.24 13.07
N SER A 45 -13.64 1.52 12.23
CA SER A 45 -12.26 1.88 11.87
C SER A 45 -12.25 3.17 11.06
N LYS A 46 -11.24 4.01 11.28
CA LYS A 46 -10.99 5.20 10.45
C LYS A 46 -10.52 4.82 9.05
N ILE A 47 -9.60 3.85 8.96
CA ILE A 47 -8.98 3.38 7.71
C ILE A 47 -8.97 1.85 7.65
N ALA A 48 -8.92 1.29 6.44
CA ALA A 48 -8.68 -0.13 6.20
C ALA A 48 -7.18 -0.44 6.24
N PHE A 49 -6.79 -1.49 6.95
CA PHE A 49 -5.42 -1.98 6.99
C PHE A 49 -5.25 -3.15 6.01
N ILE A 50 -4.19 -3.12 5.21
CA ILE A 50 -3.84 -4.17 4.26
C ILE A 50 -2.47 -4.72 4.64
N SER A 51 -2.34 -6.05 4.72
CA SER A 51 -1.07 -6.72 4.98
C SER A 51 -0.31 -6.93 3.67
N GLU A 52 0.85 -6.28 3.54
CA GLU A 52 1.73 -6.37 2.36
C GLU A 52 2.31 -7.79 2.16
N THR A 53 2.49 -8.54 3.26
CA THR A 53 3.06 -9.91 3.22
C THR A 53 2.06 -10.94 2.71
N LEU A 54 0.77 -10.76 3.03
CA LEU A 54 -0.30 -11.68 2.63
C LEU A 54 -0.97 -11.28 1.32
N CYS A 55 -0.91 -10.00 0.95
CA CYS A 55 -1.49 -9.51 -0.29
C CYS A 55 -0.77 -10.11 -1.50
N ILE A 56 -1.54 -10.72 -2.40
CA ILE A 56 -1.04 -11.26 -3.67
C ILE A 56 -1.05 -10.23 -4.82
N GLY A 57 -1.45 -8.99 -4.56
CA GLY A 57 -1.48 -7.93 -5.58
C GLY A 57 -2.54 -8.12 -6.67
N CYS A 58 -3.63 -8.86 -6.40
CA CYS A 58 -4.66 -9.16 -7.40
C CYS A 58 -5.45 -7.95 -7.94
N GLY A 59 -5.39 -6.78 -7.28
CA GLY A 59 -6.09 -5.57 -7.73
C GLY A 59 -7.63 -5.63 -7.66
N ILE A 60 -8.21 -6.65 -7.03
CA ILE A 60 -9.68 -6.75 -6.92
C ILE A 60 -10.22 -5.70 -5.95
N CYS A 61 -9.52 -5.46 -4.84
CA CYS A 61 -9.93 -4.50 -3.83
C CYS A 61 -9.90 -3.04 -4.34
N THR A 62 -9.02 -2.70 -5.28
CA THR A 62 -8.98 -1.36 -5.90
C THR A 62 -10.21 -1.15 -6.75
N LYS A 63 -10.52 -2.09 -7.67
CA LYS A 63 -11.71 -2.04 -8.55
C LYS A 63 -13.04 -2.08 -7.82
N LYS A 64 -13.10 -2.75 -6.66
CA LYS A 64 -14.34 -2.87 -5.86
C LYS A 64 -14.52 -1.74 -4.84
N CYS A 65 -13.50 -0.91 -4.63
CA CYS A 65 -13.63 0.22 -3.73
C CYS A 65 -14.50 1.31 -4.38
N PRO A 66 -15.65 1.71 -3.79
CA PRO A 66 -16.50 2.74 -4.37
C PRO A 66 -15.88 4.14 -4.33
N PHE A 67 -14.83 4.34 -3.51
CA PHE A 67 -14.15 5.62 -3.33
C PHE A 67 -12.74 5.65 -3.94
N ASP A 68 -12.34 4.57 -4.62
CA ASP A 68 -11.00 4.41 -5.18
C ASP A 68 -9.89 4.80 -4.18
N ALA A 69 -10.05 4.32 -2.94
CA ALA A 69 -9.21 4.68 -1.81
C ALA A 69 -7.98 3.77 -1.66
N ILE A 70 -7.88 2.71 -2.47
CA ILE A 70 -6.83 1.68 -2.35
C ILE A 70 -6.04 1.68 -3.66
N GLN A 71 -4.72 1.76 -3.56
CA GLN A 71 -3.80 1.58 -4.67
C GLN A 71 -2.85 0.43 -4.38
N ILE A 72 -2.56 -0.39 -5.39
CA ILE A 72 -1.55 -1.45 -5.29
C ILE A 72 -0.46 -1.11 -6.30
N ILE A 73 0.76 -0.95 -5.79
CA ILE A 73 1.94 -0.64 -6.59
C ILE A 73 2.87 -1.84 -6.49
N ASN A 74 3.25 -2.39 -7.64
CA ASN A 74 4.30 -3.38 -7.73
C ASN A 74 5.63 -2.65 -7.90
N LEU A 75 6.53 -2.82 -6.94
CA LEU A 75 7.88 -2.25 -7.00
C LEU A 75 8.83 -3.29 -7.59
N PRO A 76 9.83 -2.85 -8.37
CA PRO A 76 10.95 -3.70 -8.72
C PRO A 76 11.72 -4.09 -7.45
N THR A 77 12.24 -5.32 -7.44
CA THR A 77 12.84 -6.05 -6.31
C THR A 77 13.93 -5.31 -5.53
N ASN A 78 14.55 -4.28 -6.11
CA ASN A 78 15.72 -3.61 -5.53
C ASN A 78 15.39 -2.50 -4.51
N LEU A 79 14.12 -2.09 -4.34
CA LEU A 79 13.79 -0.93 -3.51
C LEU A 79 13.59 -1.23 -2.02
N GLU A 80 13.50 -2.49 -1.58
CA GLU A 80 13.36 -2.80 -0.15
C GLU A 80 14.59 -2.43 0.68
N ASN A 81 15.80 -2.55 0.10
CA ASN A 81 17.05 -2.27 0.80
C ASN A 81 17.37 -0.77 0.89
N GLU A 82 16.72 0.07 0.08
CA GLU A 82 17.00 1.51 -0.02
C GLU A 82 15.95 2.38 0.68
N VAL A 83 15.20 1.82 1.63
CA VAL A 83 14.15 2.54 2.37
C VAL A 83 14.79 3.47 3.38
N THR A 84 14.68 4.77 3.17
CA THR A 84 15.17 5.77 4.12
C THR A 84 14.15 6.04 5.21
N HIS A 85 12.87 6.17 4.84
CA HIS A 85 11.82 6.46 5.81
C HIS A 85 10.44 5.95 5.36
N ARG A 86 9.58 5.61 6.34
CA ARG A 86 8.17 5.25 6.13
C ARG A 86 7.31 5.98 7.15
N TYR A 87 6.37 6.79 6.68
CA TYR A 87 5.54 7.61 7.57
C TYR A 87 4.48 6.80 8.33
N SER A 88 3.83 5.82 7.69
CA SER A 88 2.91 4.90 8.36
C SER A 88 2.69 3.60 7.56
N ALA A 89 1.99 2.64 8.17
CA ALA A 89 1.60 1.42 7.48
C ALA A 89 0.68 1.76 6.29
N ASN A 90 0.98 1.21 5.11
CA ASN A 90 0.29 1.50 3.85
C ASN A 90 0.30 2.98 3.42
N SER A 91 1.34 3.73 3.81
CA SER A 91 1.54 5.14 3.44
C SER A 91 2.89 5.34 2.73
N PHE A 92 3.22 6.62 2.46
CA PHE A 92 4.39 7.03 1.70
C PHE A 92 5.69 6.44 2.27
N LYS A 93 6.49 5.88 1.36
CA LYS A 93 7.79 5.28 1.61
C LYS A 93 8.82 6.03 0.79
N LEU A 94 9.78 6.65 1.46
CA LEU A 94 10.86 7.38 0.82
C LEU A 94 12.03 6.42 0.57
N HIS A 95 12.47 6.37 -0.68
CA HIS A 95 13.60 5.56 -1.10
C HIS A 95 14.75 6.45 -1.51
N ARG A 96 15.91 6.25 -0.87
CA ARG A 96 17.14 7.04 -1.03
C ARG A 96 16.96 8.53 -0.74
N LEU A 97 18.08 9.19 -0.49
CA LEU A 97 18.18 10.64 -0.48
C LEU A 97 19.34 11.05 -1.39
N PRO A 98 19.23 12.17 -2.13
CA PRO A 98 20.34 12.69 -2.88
C PRO A 98 21.44 13.16 -1.92
N MET A 99 22.69 12.83 -2.23
CA MET A 99 23.83 13.28 -1.44
C MET A 99 24.18 14.72 -1.83
N PRO A 100 24.17 15.69 -0.89
CA PRO A 100 24.50 17.08 -1.22
C PRO A 100 25.98 17.20 -1.57
N ARG A 101 26.30 17.98 -2.61
CA ARG A 101 27.68 18.28 -3.03
C ARG A 101 28.02 19.74 -2.71
N PRO A 102 29.10 20.01 -1.96
CA PRO A 102 29.51 21.38 -1.66
C PRO A 102 29.80 22.18 -2.94
N GLY A 103 29.32 23.43 -3.00
CA GLY A 103 29.61 24.36 -4.10
C GLY A 103 28.87 24.09 -5.42
N GLN A 104 27.92 23.16 -5.47
CA GLN A 104 27.11 22.87 -6.67
C GLN A 104 25.61 22.89 -6.34
N VAL A 105 24.79 23.34 -7.30
CA VAL A 105 23.32 23.26 -7.19
C VAL A 105 22.88 21.87 -7.63
N LEU A 106 22.14 21.17 -6.78
CA LEU A 106 21.56 19.86 -7.08
C LEU A 106 20.07 20.02 -7.39
N GLY A 107 19.67 19.68 -8.62
CA GLY A 107 18.27 19.69 -9.04
C GLY A 107 17.53 18.42 -8.60
N LEU A 108 16.36 18.59 -8.01
CA LEU A 108 15.36 17.56 -7.78
C LEU A 108 14.14 17.89 -8.64
N VAL A 109 13.71 16.96 -9.48
CA VAL A 109 12.52 17.07 -10.34
C VAL A 109 11.59 15.90 -10.03
#